data_AF-A0A2D4KQG3-F1
#
_entry.id   AF-A0A2D4KQG3-F1
#
_cell.length_a   1.000
_cell.length_b   1.000
_cell.length_c   1.000
_cell.angle_alpha   90.00
_cell.angle_beta   90.00
_cell.angle_gamma   90.00
#
_symmetry.space_group_name_H-M   'P 1'
#
loop_
_entity.id
_entity.type
_entity.pdbx_description
1 polymer ?
#
loop_
_entity_poly.entity_id
_entity_poly.type
_entity_poly.pdbx_seq_one_letter_code
_entity_poly.pdbx_strand_id
1 'polypeptide(L)'
;QELESLIAEENALRGGYSTPQTLTNRDRCRVAQLALLDGPFADLGDGGCYGDLFCKALKTYNMLCFGIYRLRDFNSSTPSQCTKRFVIANPPYEFELVPTDWIFCLMQYDHNAGQSRQKRNGLQMNRIMPIPETFKSSP
;
A
#
# COMPACT_ATOMS: atom_id res chain seq x y z
N GLN A 1 -22.38 -12.04 -3.76
CA GLN A 1 -23.85 -12.11 -3.85
C GLN A 1 -24.56 -12.01 -2.51
N GLU A 2 -24.13 -12.70 -1.44
CA GLU A 2 -24.84 -12.62 -0.13
C GLU A 2 -25.00 -11.19 0.42
N LEU A 3 -23.94 -10.37 0.36
CA LEU A 3 -23.99 -8.97 0.83
C LEU A 3 -24.89 -8.07 -0.04
N GLU A 4 -24.87 -8.27 -1.35
CA GLU A 4 -25.68 -7.48 -2.29
C GLU A 4 -27.18 -7.74 -2.05
N SER A 5 -27.55 -8.99 -1.79
CA SER A 5 -28.92 -9.37 -1.42
C SER A 5 -29.37 -8.75 -0.09
N LEU A 6 -28.53 -8.81 0.95
CA LEU A 6 -28.84 -8.18 2.26
C LEU A 6 -29.04 -6.67 2.14
N ILE A 7 -28.20 -5.98 1.37
CA ILE A 7 -28.33 -4.54 1.15
C ILE A 7 -29.60 -4.23 0.34
N ALA A 8 -29.94 -5.06 -0.65
CA ALA A 8 -31.15 -4.88 -1.44
C ALA A 8 -32.43 -5.00 -0.59
N GLU A 9 -32.41 -5.83 0.46
CA GLU A 9 -33.57 -6.05 1.34
C GLU A 9 -33.71 -4.97 2.43
N GLU A 10 -32.61 -4.56 3.05
CA GLU A 10 -32.66 -3.76 4.28
C GLU A 10 -32.06 -2.36 4.15
N ASN A 11 -31.39 -2.06 3.02
CA ASN A 11 -30.67 -0.82 2.76
C ASN A 11 -29.73 -0.39 3.91
N ALA A 12 -29.25 -1.36 4.69
CA ALA A 12 -28.43 -1.16 5.87
C ALA A 12 -27.49 -2.35 6.08
N LEU A 13 -26.36 -2.10 6.76
CA LEU A 13 -25.46 -3.16 7.20
C LEU A 13 -25.88 -3.66 8.58
N ARG A 14 -26.20 -4.94 8.71
CA ARG A 14 -26.42 -5.56 10.02
C ARG A 14 -25.10 -6.04 10.64
N GLY A 15 -24.95 -5.76 11.93
CA GLY A 15 -23.91 -6.38 12.74
C GLY A 15 -24.21 -7.86 12.98
N GLY A 16 -23.17 -8.70 12.94
CA GLY A 16 -23.26 -10.12 13.22
C GLY A 16 -22.26 -10.54 14.31
N TYR A 17 -22.49 -11.72 14.90
CA TYR A 17 -21.53 -12.33 15.82
C TYR A 17 -20.28 -12.80 15.07
N SER A 18 -19.13 -12.79 15.76
CA SER A 18 -17.88 -13.33 15.20
C SER A 18 -17.92 -14.85 15.23
N THR A 19 -18.17 -15.46 14.07
CA THR A 19 -18.01 -16.91 13.83
C THR A 19 -16.67 -17.19 13.15
N PRO A 20 -16.15 -18.43 13.20
CA PRO A 20 -14.94 -18.81 12.45
C PRO A 20 -15.01 -18.43 10.96
N GLN A 21 -16.16 -18.64 10.33
CA GLN A 21 -16.39 -18.27 8.92
C GLN A 21 -16.27 -16.76 8.69
N THR A 22 -16.86 -15.93 9.56
CA THR A 22 -16.76 -14.46 9.43
C THR A 22 -15.35 -13.92 9.69
N LEU A 23 -14.55 -14.62 10.50
CA LEU A 23 -13.15 -14.26 10.74
C LEU A 23 -12.29 -14.54 9.51
N THR A 24 -12.49 -15.67 8.82
CA THR A 24 -11.79 -15.99 7.56
C THR A 24 -12.08 -14.96 6.46
N ASN A 25 -13.27 -14.34 6.45
CA ASN A 25 -13.60 -13.28 5.50
C ASN A 25 -12.72 -12.01 5.65
N ARG A 26 -12.01 -11.86 6.79
CA ARG A 26 -11.09 -10.74 7.06
C ARG A 26 -9.71 -10.96 6.43
N ASP A 27 -9.40 -12.17 6.00
CA ASP A 27 -8.08 -12.58 5.47
C ASP A 27 -7.79 -12.06 4.06
N ARG A 28 -8.49 -11.02 3.64
CA ARG A 28 -8.31 -10.39 2.35
C ARG A 28 -7.18 -9.37 2.43
N CYS A 29 -6.46 -9.25 1.32
CA CYS A 29 -5.42 -8.24 1.18
C CYS A 29 -5.98 -6.83 1.39
N ARG A 30 -5.15 -5.95 1.96
CA ARG A 30 -5.41 -4.51 2.05
C ARG A 30 -4.44 -3.75 1.18
N VAL A 31 -4.91 -2.66 0.57
CA VAL A 31 -4.05 -1.72 -0.16
C VAL A 31 -3.28 -0.87 0.84
N ALA A 32 -1.99 -0.69 0.62
CA ALA A 32 -1.12 0.17 1.42
C ALA A 32 -0.08 0.90 0.55
N GLN A 33 0.59 1.88 1.15
CA GLN A 33 1.74 2.56 0.58
C GLN A 33 2.96 2.43 1.49
N LEU A 34 4.12 2.20 0.89
CA LEU A 34 5.39 2.04 1.58
C LEU A 34 6.32 3.17 1.17
N ALA A 35 6.80 3.97 2.12
CA ALA A 35 7.88 4.91 1.83
C ALA A 35 9.20 4.14 1.67
N LEU A 36 10.00 4.48 0.65
CA LEU A 36 11.34 3.90 0.49
C LEU A 36 12.39 4.54 1.38
N LEU A 37 12.22 5.82 1.73
CA LEU A 37 13.21 6.58 2.50
C LEU A 37 13.62 5.86 3.79
N ASP A 38 12.65 5.26 4.47
CA ASP A 38 12.84 4.57 5.73
C ASP A 38 12.18 3.19 5.67
N GLY A 39 12.94 2.13 5.98
CA GLY A 39 12.40 0.78 6.17
C GLY A 39 13.21 -0.32 5.49
N PRO A 40 12.66 -1.55 5.39
CA PRO A 40 13.39 -2.73 4.91
C PRO A 40 13.72 -2.73 3.41
N PHE A 41 13.24 -1.71 2.68
CA PHE A 41 13.49 -1.50 1.26
C PHE A 41 14.31 -0.23 0.98
N ALA A 42 14.82 0.46 2.02
CA ALA A 42 15.59 1.68 1.85
C ALA A 42 16.89 1.45 1.06
N ASP A 43 17.46 0.24 1.16
CA ASP A 43 18.61 -0.22 0.38
C ASP A 43 18.34 -0.24 -1.13
N LEU A 44 17.08 -0.40 -1.55
CA LEU A 44 16.69 -0.40 -2.97
C LEU A 44 16.24 0.97 -3.47
N GLY A 45 16.10 1.96 -2.58
CA GLY A 45 15.63 3.29 -2.93
C GLY A 45 16.70 4.15 -3.62
N ASP A 46 17.98 3.85 -3.45
CA ASP A 46 19.10 4.61 -4.01
C ASP A 46 19.55 4.03 -5.36
N GLY A 47 18.74 4.24 -6.41
CA GLY A 47 19.05 3.79 -7.77
C GLY A 47 18.80 2.30 -8.03
N GLY A 48 18.10 1.60 -7.13
CA GLY A 48 17.70 0.20 -7.34
C GLY A 48 16.56 0.05 -8.36
N CYS A 49 16.37 -1.17 -8.85
CA CYS A 49 15.32 -1.49 -9.82
C CYS A 49 14.00 -1.88 -9.13
N TYR A 50 12.87 -1.45 -9.71
CA TYR A 50 11.53 -1.82 -9.23
C TYR A 50 11.31 -3.33 -9.18
N GLY A 51 11.85 -4.08 -10.15
CA GLY A 51 11.73 -5.54 -10.23
C GLY A 51 12.35 -6.26 -9.03
N ASP A 52 13.50 -5.79 -8.54
CA ASP A 52 14.17 -6.35 -7.37
C ASP A 52 13.35 -6.09 -6.11
N LEU A 53 12.80 -4.87 -5.97
CA LEU A 53 11.88 -4.52 -4.89
C LEU A 53 10.64 -5.42 -4.91
N PHE A 54 10.02 -5.59 -6.08
CA PHE A 54 8.87 -6.46 -6.28
C PHE A 54 9.20 -7.89 -5.83
N CYS A 55 10.31 -8.45 -6.28
CA CYS A 55 10.74 -9.79 -5.93
C CYS A 55 11.01 -9.94 -4.42
N LYS A 56 11.71 -8.97 -3.81
CA LYS A 56 12.03 -8.96 -2.37
C LYS A 56 10.76 -8.87 -1.53
N ALA A 57 9.84 -7.97 -1.89
CA ALA A 57 8.57 -7.78 -1.19
C ALA A 57 7.67 -9.02 -1.27
N LEU A 58 7.55 -9.62 -2.45
CA LEU A 58 6.72 -10.80 -2.65
C LEU A 58 7.29 -12.02 -1.91
N LYS A 59 8.61 -12.28 -2.00
CA LYS A 59 9.24 -13.44 -1.37
C LYS A 59 9.30 -13.34 0.17
N THR A 60 9.55 -12.15 0.69
CA THR A 60 9.81 -11.97 2.14
C THR A 60 8.54 -11.69 2.92
N TYR A 61 7.61 -10.92 2.33
CA TYR A 61 6.43 -10.40 3.04
C TYR A 61 5.11 -10.80 2.40
N ASN A 62 5.14 -11.56 1.29
CA ASN A 62 3.96 -11.86 0.48
C ASN A 62 3.18 -10.60 0.07
N MET A 63 3.93 -9.51 -0.20
CA MET A 63 3.39 -8.21 -0.57
C MET A 63 3.49 -8.02 -2.08
N LEU A 64 2.35 -7.81 -2.74
CA LEU A 64 2.32 -7.56 -4.18
C LEU A 64 2.43 -6.06 -4.44
N CYS A 65 3.58 -5.59 -4.92
CA CYS A 65 3.75 -4.21 -5.38
C CYS A 65 3.10 -4.04 -6.76
N PHE A 66 2.37 -2.94 -6.99
CA PHE A 66 1.64 -2.73 -8.24
C PHE A 66 1.77 -1.32 -8.84
N GLY A 67 2.48 -0.42 -8.15
CA GLY A 67 2.74 0.92 -8.69
C GLY A 67 3.65 1.76 -7.80
N ILE A 68 4.05 2.90 -8.34
CA ILE A 68 4.90 3.89 -7.67
C ILE A 68 4.14 5.22 -7.60
N TYR A 69 4.28 5.93 -6.49
CA TYR A 69 3.76 7.26 -6.24
C TYR A 69 4.94 8.23 -6.06
N ARG A 70 5.41 8.77 -7.18
CA ARG A 70 6.66 9.52 -7.29
C ARG A 70 6.43 11.02 -7.17
N LEU A 71 7.34 11.71 -6.48
CA LEU A 71 7.32 13.18 -6.40
C LEU A 71 7.48 13.80 -7.79
N ARG A 72 6.68 14.82 -8.12
CA ARG A 72 6.78 15.48 -9.43
C ARG A 72 8.17 16.09 -9.66
N ASP A 73 8.71 16.74 -8.64
CA ASP A 73 9.96 17.49 -8.73
C ASP A 73 11.16 16.69 -8.18
N PHE A 74 11.14 15.36 -8.33
CA PHE A 74 12.16 14.47 -7.75
C PHE A 74 13.59 14.73 -8.28
N ASN A 75 13.70 15.35 -9.45
CA ASN A 75 14.97 15.65 -10.13
C ASN A 75 15.29 17.16 -10.15
N SER A 76 14.54 17.98 -9.42
CA SER A 76 14.76 19.43 -9.38
C SER A 76 16.03 19.75 -8.59
N SER A 77 16.95 20.50 -9.21
CA SER A 77 18.17 20.99 -8.55
C SER A 77 17.89 22.06 -7.49
N THR A 78 16.72 22.69 -7.55
CA THR A 78 16.23 23.60 -6.51
C THR A 78 15.26 22.86 -5.60
N PRO A 79 15.44 22.91 -4.26
CA PRO A 79 14.53 22.27 -3.33
C PRO A 79 13.16 22.96 -3.42
N SER A 80 12.23 22.33 -4.13
CA SER A 80 10.85 22.78 -4.20
C SER A 80 10.09 22.26 -2.97
N GLN A 81 9.20 23.06 -2.40
CA GLN A 81 8.28 22.58 -1.34
C GLN A 81 7.08 21.82 -1.93
N CYS A 82 7.13 21.43 -3.21
CA CYS A 82 6.03 20.77 -3.89
C CYS A 82 5.93 19.32 -3.39
N THR A 83 4.82 19.01 -2.73
CA THR A 83 4.51 17.66 -2.25
C THR A 83 3.65 16.85 -3.23
N LYS A 84 3.38 17.41 -4.43
CA LYS A 84 2.55 16.75 -5.44
C LYS A 84 3.29 15.54 -6.02
N ARG A 85 2.58 14.43 -6.11
CA ARG A 85 3.08 13.16 -6.62
C ARG A 85 2.18 12.67 -7.74
N PHE A 86 2.77 11.94 -8.69
CA PHE A 86 2.05 11.28 -9.77
C PHE A 86 2.14 9.76 -9.63
N VAL A 87 1.24 9.04 -10.28
CA VAL A 87 1.15 7.58 -10.21
C VAL A 87 1.78 6.97 -11.45
N ILE A 88 2.63 5.97 -11.23
CA ILE A 88 3.15 5.08 -12.26
C ILE A 88 2.59 3.70 -11.97
N ALA A 89 1.65 3.25 -12.78
CA ALA A 89 1.06 1.91 -12.66
C ALA A 89 1.93 0.90 -13.41
N ASN A 90 2.19 -0.26 -12.80
CA ASN A 90 2.95 -1.36 -13.40
C ASN A 90 4.28 -0.92 -14.09
N PRO A 91 5.25 -0.37 -13.34
CA PRO A 91 6.55 -0.02 -13.88
C PRO A 91 7.28 -1.26 -14.44
N PRO A 92 8.11 -1.13 -15.48
CA PRO A 92 8.94 -2.25 -15.96
C PRO A 92 9.96 -2.69 -14.91
N TYR A 93 10.55 -3.87 -15.10
CA TYR A 93 11.50 -4.47 -14.14
C TYR A 93 12.68 -3.52 -13.84
N GLU A 94 13.32 -3.02 -14.89
CA GLU A 94 14.50 -2.15 -14.83
C GLU A 94 14.18 -0.69 -14.44
N PHE A 95 12.95 -0.40 -14.01
CA PHE A 95 12.57 0.97 -13.66
C PHE A 95 13.30 1.42 -12.41
N GLU A 96 14.11 2.47 -12.54
CA GLU A 96 14.91 3.03 -11.46
C GLU A 96 14.03 3.68 -10.39
N LEU A 97 14.29 3.33 -9.12
CA LEU A 97 13.66 3.88 -7.94
C LEU A 97 14.43 5.07 -7.38
N VAL A 98 13.71 5.97 -6.72
CA VAL A 98 14.31 7.08 -5.96
C VAL A 98 13.91 7.01 -4.49
N PRO A 99 14.73 7.50 -3.54
CA PRO A 99 14.48 7.29 -2.12
C PRO A 99 13.16 7.91 -1.62
N THR A 100 12.68 8.94 -2.33
CA THR A 100 11.43 9.62 -1.98
C THR A 100 10.18 8.91 -2.47
N ASP A 101 10.32 7.82 -3.26
CA ASP A 101 9.19 7.08 -3.81
C ASP A 101 8.36 6.41 -2.73
N TRP A 102 7.05 6.38 -3.00
CA TRP A 102 6.12 5.56 -2.23
C TRP A 102 5.61 4.43 -3.12
N ILE A 103 5.65 3.19 -2.64
CA ILE A 103 5.25 2.01 -3.40
C ILE A 103 3.83 1.60 -3.01
N PHE A 104 2.95 1.50 -4.00
CA PHE A 104 1.64 0.88 -3.83
C PHE A 104 1.79 -0.63 -3.75
N CYS A 105 1.20 -1.24 -2.72
CA CYS A 105 1.22 -2.68 -2.54
C CYS A 105 -0.07 -3.24 -1.95
N LEU A 106 -0.30 -4.53 -2.19
CA LEU A 106 -1.27 -5.34 -1.48
C LEU A 106 -0.54 -6.04 -0.33
N MET A 107 -0.98 -5.76 0.89
CA MET A 107 -0.50 -6.44 2.09
C MET A 107 -1.50 -7.53 2.48
N GLN A 108 -0.99 -8.72 2.78
CA GLN A 108 -1.80 -9.78 3.36
C GLN A 108 -2.32 -9.39 4.75
N TYR A 109 -3.44 -10.00 5.13
CA TYR A 109 -3.94 -9.91 6.49
C TYR A 109 -3.03 -10.72 7.41
N ASP A 110 -2.43 -10.04 8.39
CA ASP A 110 -1.60 -10.68 9.41
C ASP A 110 -2.41 -10.89 10.69
N HIS A 111 -2.77 -12.15 10.95
CA HIS A 111 -3.45 -12.59 12.17
C HIS A 111 -2.69 -12.23 13.45
N ASN A 112 -1.37 -12.09 13.36
CA ASN A 112 -0.52 -11.79 14.50
C ASN A 112 -0.30 -10.29 14.71
N ALA A 113 -0.74 -9.41 13.79
CA ALA A 113 -0.48 -7.96 13.89
C ALA A 113 -1.07 -7.32 15.16
N GLY A 114 -2.08 -7.95 15.77
CA GLY A 114 -2.64 -7.55 17.07
C GLY A 114 -1.78 -7.93 18.28
N GLN A 115 -0.90 -8.94 18.16
CA GLN A 115 -0.04 -9.43 19.24
C GLN A 115 1.45 -9.08 19.03
N SER A 116 1.88 -8.87 17.77
CA SER A 116 3.27 -8.71 17.35
C SER A 116 3.69 -7.26 17.14
N ARG A 117 3.16 -6.32 17.94
CA ARG A 117 3.53 -4.90 17.88
C ARG A 117 5.03 -4.65 18.09
N GLN A 118 5.78 -5.62 18.63
CA GLN A 118 7.23 -5.55 18.88
C GLN A 118 8.14 -6.23 17.82
N LYS A 119 7.62 -6.98 16.83
CA LYS A 119 8.48 -7.68 15.84
C LYS A 119 8.64 -6.94 14.50
N ARG A 120 7.89 -5.86 14.27
CA ARG A 120 8.05 -4.99 13.08
C ARG A 120 9.02 -3.85 13.37
N ASN A 121 10.23 -4.17 13.82
CA ASN A 121 11.30 -3.17 13.96
C ASN A 121 11.73 -2.71 12.56
N GLY A 122 11.16 -1.61 12.07
CA GLY A 122 11.58 -0.92 10.83
C GLY A 122 10.48 -0.66 9.79
N LEU A 123 9.30 -1.26 9.93
CA LEU A 123 8.17 -1.01 9.02
C LEU A 123 7.27 0.05 9.68
N GLN A 124 7.60 1.35 9.53
CA GLN A 124 6.67 2.44 9.89
C GLN A 124 5.51 2.46 8.88
N MET A 125 4.63 1.45 8.98
CA MET A 125 3.47 1.23 8.11
C MET A 125 2.32 2.12 8.56
N ASN A 126 2.50 3.43 8.38
CA ASN A 126 1.48 4.42 8.70
C ASN A 126 1.10 5.19 7.45
N ARG A 127 0.03 4.71 6.77
CA ARG A 127 -1.14 5.50 6.39
C ARG A 127 -2.00 4.67 5.44
N ILE A 128 -3.21 4.33 5.90
CA ILE A 128 -4.35 4.27 4.97
C ILE A 128 -4.40 5.67 4.36
N MET A 129 -4.08 5.83 3.07
CA MET A 129 -4.13 7.15 2.46
C MET A 129 -5.58 7.66 2.47
N PRO A 130 -5.82 8.91 2.89
CA PRO A 130 -7.04 9.58 2.47
C PRO A 130 -7.07 9.61 0.94
N ILE A 131 -8.25 9.39 0.37
CA ILE A 131 -8.50 9.48 -1.07
C ILE A 131 -7.89 10.81 -1.58
N PRO A 132 -7.04 10.80 -2.62
CA PRO A 132 -6.47 12.01 -3.20
C PRO A 132 -7.58 13.01 -3.50
N GLU A 133 -7.42 14.29 -3.14
CA GLU A 133 -8.47 15.30 -3.39
C GLU A 133 -8.81 15.46 -4.88
N THR A 134 -7.90 15.06 -5.77
CA THR A 134 -8.13 14.97 -7.22
C THR A 134 -9.24 13.99 -7.61
N PHE A 135 -9.59 13.02 -6.75
CA PHE A 135 -10.73 12.11 -6.94
C PHE A 135 -12.02 12.62 -6.30
N LYS A 136 -11.99 13.71 -5.54
CA LYS A 136 -13.20 14.37 -4.99
C LYS A 136 -13.79 15.44 -5.91
N SER A 137 -13.07 15.79 -6.99
CA SER A 137 -13.52 16.73 -8.00
C SER A 137 -13.81 16.00 -9.31
N SER A 138 -14.93 15.27 -9.34
CA SER A 138 -15.62 14.97 -10.60
C SER A 138 -17.10 15.17 -10.31
N PRO A 139 -17.79 16.11 -11.00
CA PRO A 139 -19.22 16.33 -10.84
C PRO A 139 -20.04 15.12 -11.30
#